data_AF-A0A1E1XG20-F1
#
_entry.id   AF-A0A1E1XG20-F1
#
_cell.length_a   1.000
_cell.length_b   1.000
_cell.length_c   1.000
_cell.angle_alpha   90.00
_cell.angle_beta   90.00
_cell.angle_gamma   90.00
#
_symmetry.space_group_name_H-M   'P 1'
#
loop_
_entity.id
_entity.type
_entity.pdbx_description
1 polymer ?
#
loop_
_entity_poly.entity_id
_entity_poly.type
_entity_poly.pdbx_seq_one_letter_code
_entity_poly.pdbx_strand_id
1 'polypeptide(L)'
;SAGLKCRDLHAYLKTLSAATLDKLYTHPATCLAVFRELPIISRHYIMRLLFVEQPVPQAVVSSWNEQKYVKDHLEALEALTTLHIWMDASLPGGLPGWSLSAVFRKNMQIALLGGGKPWAVYNSLEKDKHGRDAAFLDQYAAERWECVLHFMVGCHTTEGISADAVRILLHAGLMKSEEGEGSSPLITMEGFQFLLMDTPSQVWHFVLQYLDTIESRGLDLVECLTFLFQLSFLTLGKDYSTEGMSESLLVFLQHLREFGLVYQRKRRSGRFYPTRLAINLASGLKETSLRSYEAGYIVVETNYRVYAYTNSQLQVALLALFCELLYRFPNLVVARLTRESVRQALRSGITSNQIIKFLRMYAHPEALKRTPVIPATIMDQLRLWELERDRFVFREGVLYSQFISQSDFQLLRNYASDLGVLIWDNPSKRVMVVNRNGHDEVKRFWKRHRQDH
;
A
#
# COMPACT_ATOMS: atom_id res chain seq x y z
N SER A 1 -0.55 0.38 -15.79
CA SER A 1 -0.29 1.26 -14.65
C SER A 1 -0.99 0.71 -13.41
N ALA A 2 -0.38 -0.25 -12.73
CA ALA A 2 -0.85 -0.66 -11.41
C ALA A 2 -0.47 0.46 -10.44
N GLY A 3 -1.44 1.26 -10.00
CA GLY A 3 -1.21 2.13 -8.84
C GLY A 3 -0.92 1.26 -7.61
N LEU A 4 -0.36 1.84 -6.55
CA LEU A 4 -0.29 1.14 -5.26
C LEU A 4 -1.69 0.59 -4.96
N LYS A 5 -1.83 -0.73 -5.03
CA LYS A 5 -3.03 -1.40 -4.51
C LYS A 5 -2.93 -1.22 -3.01
N CYS A 6 -3.55 -0.17 -2.50
CA CYS A 6 -3.83 -0.05 -1.08
C CYS A 6 -4.71 -1.27 -0.76
N ARG A 7 -4.07 -2.35 -0.29
CA ARG A 7 -4.78 -3.55 0.11
C ARG A 7 -5.35 -3.19 1.47
N ASP A 8 -6.59 -2.72 1.49
CA ASP A 8 -7.36 -2.63 2.73
C ASP A 8 -7.19 -3.94 3.52
N LEU A 9 -7.30 -3.90 4.85
CA LEU A 9 -7.16 -5.09 5.69
C LEU A 9 -8.00 -6.26 5.16
N HIS A 10 -9.22 -5.96 4.72
CA HIS A 10 -10.11 -6.90 4.06
C HIS A 10 -9.49 -7.54 2.81
N ALA A 11 -8.87 -6.75 1.93
CA ALA A 11 -8.22 -7.24 0.72
C ALA A 11 -6.98 -8.09 1.03
N TYR A 12 -6.25 -7.78 2.10
CA TYR A 12 -5.12 -8.62 2.55
C TYR A 12 -5.61 -9.97 3.10
N LEU A 13 -6.63 -9.97 3.95
CA LEU A 13 -7.19 -11.21 4.50
C LEU A 13 -7.74 -12.13 3.41
N LYS A 14 -8.31 -11.58 2.33
CA LYS A 14 -8.73 -12.35 1.14
C LYS A 14 -7.58 -13.06 0.42
N THR A 15 -6.33 -12.63 0.59
CA THR A 15 -5.17 -13.31 -0.02
C THR A 15 -4.65 -14.48 0.79
N LEU A 16 -5.09 -14.64 2.05
CA LEU A 16 -4.65 -15.70 2.94
C LEU A 16 -5.42 -17.01 2.67
N SER A 17 -4.78 -18.14 3.01
CA SER A 17 -5.42 -19.45 2.92
C SER A 17 -6.50 -19.64 3.99
N ALA A 18 -7.52 -20.46 3.70
CA ALA A 18 -8.57 -20.80 4.66
C ALA A 18 -8.01 -21.37 5.98
N ALA A 19 -6.97 -22.22 5.91
CA ALA A 19 -6.34 -22.79 7.10
C ALA A 19 -5.65 -21.73 7.97
N THR A 20 -5.08 -20.68 7.36
CA THR A 20 -4.49 -19.54 8.10
C THR A 20 -5.59 -18.71 8.77
N LEU A 21 -6.71 -18.48 8.06
CA LEU A 21 -7.87 -17.75 8.59
C LEU A 21 -8.51 -18.47 9.78
N ASP A 22 -8.69 -19.79 9.71
CA ASP A 22 -9.23 -20.56 10.84
C ASP A 22 -8.36 -20.47 12.10
N LYS A 23 -7.03 -20.49 11.93
CA LYS A 23 -6.08 -20.26 13.03
C LYS A 23 -6.20 -18.83 13.57
N LEU A 24 -6.29 -17.83 12.70
CA LEU A 24 -6.48 -16.42 13.08
C LEU A 24 -7.79 -16.21 13.88
N TYR A 25 -8.89 -16.85 13.46
CA TYR A 25 -10.19 -16.78 14.13
C TYR A 25 -10.24 -17.55 15.45
N THR A 26 -9.19 -18.28 15.82
CA THR A 26 -9.07 -18.86 17.16
C THR A 26 -8.92 -17.78 18.24
N HIS A 27 -8.47 -16.58 17.87
CA HIS A 27 -8.27 -15.47 18.78
C HIS A 27 -9.45 -14.47 18.76
N PRO A 28 -10.03 -14.11 19.93
CA PRO A 28 -11.16 -13.19 20.01
C PRO A 28 -10.88 -11.78 19.46
N ALA A 29 -9.66 -11.26 19.66
CA ALA A 29 -9.27 -9.94 19.17
C ALA A 29 -9.32 -9.87 17.63
N THR A 30 -8.83 -10.90 16.96
CA THR A 30 -8.88 -11.01 15.49
C THR A 30 -10.32 -11.04 14.99
N CYS A 31 -11.20 -11.82 15.63
CA CYS A 31 -12.61 -11.87 15.25
C CYS A 31 -13.29 -10.50 15.35
N LEU A 32 -13.00 -9.76 16.42
CA LEU A 32 -13.55 -8.41 16.62
C LEU A 32 -12.98 -7.39 15.62
N ALA A 33 -11.68 -7.47 15.30
CA ALA A 33 -11.05 -6.60 14.31
C ALA A 33 -11.63 -6.84 12.91
N VAL A 34 -11.73 -8.09 12.48
CA VAL A 34 -12.36 -8.44 11.21
C VAL A 34 -13.82 -7.99 11.19
N PHE A 35 -14.58 -8.21 12.27
CA PHE A 35 -15.96 -7.75 12.36
C PHE A 35 -16.11 -6.23 12.17
N ARG A 36 -15.17 -5.41 12.66
CA ARG A 36 -15.22 -3.95 12.52
C ARG A 36 -15.05 -3.47 11.08
N GLU A 37 -14.19 -4.14 10.29
CA GLU A 37 -13.92 -3.79 8.89
C GLU A 37 -15.00 -4.25 7.90
N LEU A 38 -15.89 -5.14 8.33
CA LEU A 38 -16.92 -5.67 7.45
C LEU A 38 -17.96 -4.60 7.05
N PRO A 39 -18.54 -4.72 5.84
CA PRO A 39 -19.69 -3.92 5.44
C PRO A 39 -20.80 -3.95 6.50
N ILE A 40 -21.55 -2.86 6.63
CA ILE A 40 -22.62 -2.71 7.64
C ILE A 40 -23.62 -3.89 7.57
N ILE A 41 -23.99 -4.29 6.36
CA ILE A 41 -24.91 -5.42 6.12
C ILE A 41 -24.33 -6.74 6.63
N SER A 42 -23.05 -7.03 6.33
CA SER A 42 -22.35 -8.22 6.83
C SER A 42 -22.32 -8.27 8.36
N ARG A 43 -22.10 -7.12 9.02
CA ARG A 43 -22.13 -7.02 10.48
C ARG A 43 -23.51 -7.35 11.05
N HIS A 44 -24.59 -6.87 10.43
CA HIS A 44 -25.94 -7.21 10.85
C HIS A 44 -26.24 -8.70 10.69
N TYR A 45 -25.79 -9.34 9.62
CA TYR A 45 -25.97 -10.79 9.43
C TYR A 45 -25.25 -11.58 10.52
N ILE A 46 -23.99 -11.25 10.79
CA ILE A 46 -23.23 -11.90 11.88
C ILE A 46 -23.96 -11.73 13.22
N MET A 47 -24.41 -10.52 13.55
CA MET A 47 -25.10 -10.27 14.82
C MET A 47 -26.42 -11.03 14.96
N ARG A 48 -27.18 -11.20 13.87
CA ARG A 48 -28.41 -12.00 13.85
C ARG A 48 -28.14 -13.50 14.01
N LEU A 49 -27.08 -13.98 13.39
CA LEU A 49 -26.73 -15.41 13.34
C LEU A 49 -25.84 -15.85 14.52
N LEU A 50 -25.31 -14.92 15.31
CA LEU A 50 -24.31 -15.20 16.36
C LEU A 50 -24.79 -16.24 17.39
N PHE A 51 -26.08 -16.23 17.73
CA PHE A 51 -26.69 -17.15 18.70
C PHE A 51 -27.51 -18.25 18.04
N VAL A 52 -27.49 -18.33 16.71
CA VAL A 52 -28.22 -19.37 15.96
C VAL A 52 -27.28 -20.55 15.73
N GLU A 53 -27.66 -21.71 16.24
CA GLU A 53 -26.87 -22.93 16.06
C GLU A 53 -27.16 -23.67 14.75
N GLN A 54 -28.37 -23.50 14.23
CA GLN A 54 -28.84 -24.14 13.00
C GLN A 54 -28.49 -23.30 11.76
N PRO A 55 -28.26 -23.93 10.59
CA PRO A 55 -28.09 -23.21 9.34
C PRO A 55 -29.37 -22.44 8.99
N VAL A 56 -29.22 -21.24 8.45
CA VAL A 56 -30.36 -20.39 8.04
C VAL A 56 -30.51 -20.43 6.51
N PRO A 57 -31.72 -20.67 5.96
CA PRO A 57 -31.92 -20.74 4.52
C PRO A 57 -31.52 -19.43 3.80
N GLN A 58 -30.88 -19.56 2.63
CA GLN A 58 -30.44 -18.39 1.85
C GLN A 58 -31.59 -17.43 1.51
N ALA A 59 -32.77 -17.98 1.18
CA ALA A 59 -33.96 -17.19 0.88
C ALA A 59 -34.39 -16.27 2.04
N VAL A 60 -34.21 -16.73 3.29
CA VAL A 60 -34.54 -15.93 4.49
C VAL A 60 -33.56 -14.77 4.62
N VAL A 61 -32.26 -15.02 4.41
CA VAL A 61 -31.24 -13.96 4.49
C VAL A 61 -31.44 -12.93 3.37
N SER A 62 -31.78 -13.36 2.16
CA SER A 62 -32.11 -12.44 1.06
C SER A 62 -33.39 -11.63 1.32
N SER A 63 -34.35 -12.18 2.08
CA SER A 63 -35.59 -11.46 2.44
C SER A 63 -35.37 -10.31 3.44
N TRP A 64 -34.22 -10.26 4.11
CA TRP A 64 -33.91 -9.22 5.10
C TRP A 64 -33.59 -7.85 4.51
N ASN A 65 -33.33 -7.78 3.20
CA ASN A 65 -32.95 -6.55 2.52
C ASN A 65 -34.05 -6.10 1.54
N GLU A 66 -34.23 -4.79 1.43
CA GLU A 66 -35.09 -4.22 0.40
C GLU A 66 -34.46 -4.36 -1.00
N GLN A 67 -35.30 -4.45 -2.04
CA GLN A 67 -34.87 -4.59 -3.43
C GLN A 67 -33.94 -3.46 -3.93
N LYS A 68 -33.94 -2.30 -3.27
CA LYS A 68 -33.06 -1.17 -3.61
C LYS A 68 -31.59 -1.43 -3.29
N TYR A 69 -31.27 -2.30 -2.33
CA TYR A 69 -29.92 -2.54 -1.82
C TYR A 69 -29.38 -3.93 -2.18
N VAL A 70 -29.82 -4.49 -3.32
CA VAL A 70 -29.39 -5.82 -3.77
C VAL A 70 -27.90 -5.86 -4.13
N LYS A 71 -27.32 -4.77 -4.64
CA LYS A 71 -25.88 -4.71 -4.94
C LYS A 71 -25.05 -4.83 -3.66
N ASP A 72 -25.34 -3.99 -2.68
CA ASP A 72 -24.66 -4.00 -1.38
C ASP A 72 -24.85 -5.34 -0.64
N HIS A 73 -26.00 -5.99 -0.82
CA HIS A 73 -26.24 -7.35 -0.34
C HIS A 73 -25.26 -8.34 -0.97
N LEU A 74 -25.13 -8.36 -2.30
CA LEU A 74 -24.23 -9.28 -2.99
C LEU A 74 -22.76 -9.05 -2.60
N GLU A 75 -22.32 -7.80 -2.47
CA GLU A 75 -20.98 -7.46 -1.99
C GLU A 75 -20.74 -7.96 -0.54
N ALA A 76 -21.75 -7.82 0.32
CA ALA A 76 -21.70 -8.31 1.69
C ALA A 76 -21.64 -9.85 1.77
N LEU A 77 -22.36 -10.56 0.88
CA LEU A 77 -22.30 -12.01 0.78
C LEU A 77 -20.91 -12.47 0.32
N GLU A 78 -20.39 -11.84 -0.74
CA GLU A 78 -19.06 -12.14 -1.27
C GLU A 78 -17.98 -11.94 -0.21
N ALA A 79 -18.04 -10.84 0.55
CA ALA A 79 -17.11 -10.57 1.65
C ALA A 79 -17.14 -11.66 2.73
N LEU A 80 -18.33 -12.10 3.16
CA LEU A 80 -18.45 -13.13 4.20
C LEU A 80 -17.99 -14.52 3.72
N THR A 81 -18.28 -14.87 2.46
CA THR A 81 -17.86 -16.15 1.88
C THR A 81 -16.36 -16.18 1.60
N THR A 82 -15.79 -15.09 1.06
CA THR A 82 -14.34 -15.00 0.78
C THR A 82 -13.48 -15.02 2.04
N LEU A 83 -13.99 -14.48 3.15
CA LEU A 83 -13.32 -14.54 4.45
C LEU A 83 -13.59 -15.84 5.23
N HIS A 84 -14.36 -16.79 4.67
CA HIS A 84 -14.74 -18.04 5.35
C HIS A 84 -15.40 -17.83 6.74
N ILE A 85 -16.11 -16.72 6.91
CA ILE A 85 -16.82 -16.42 8.18
C ILE A 85 -18.07 -17.29 8.31
N TRP A 86 -18.74 -17.56 7.20
CA TRP A 86 -19.81 -18.54 7.09
C TRP A 86 -19.50 -19.60 6.04
N MET A 87 -20.17 -20.73 6.14
CA MET A 87 -20.05 -21.86 5.22
C MET A 87 -21.42 -22.24 4.67
N ASP A 88 -21.42 -22.71 3.43
CA ASP A 88 -22.60 -23.31 2.82
C ASP A 88 -22.92 -24.62 3.53
N ALA A 89 -24.15 -24.74 4.01
CA ALA A 89 -24.68 -25.91 4.69
C ALA A 89 -25.99 -26.33 4.03
N SER A 90 -26.15 -27.64 3.82
CA SER A 90 -27.40 -28.19 3.28
C SER A 90 -28.38 -28.45 4.42
N LEU A 91 -29.55 -27.82 4.34
CA LEU A 91 -30.65 -28.05 5.28
C LEU A 91 -31.37 -29.37 4.95
N PRO A 92 -32.10 -29.96 5.92
CA PRO A 92 -32.99 -31.08 5.66
C PRO A 92 -33.96 -30.73 4.52
N GLY A 93 -33.93 -31.50 3.43
CA GLY A 93 -34.69 -31.21 2.21
C GLY A 93 -33.87 -30.61 1.05
N GLY A 94 -32.54 -30.49 1.18
CA GLY A 94 -31.65 -30.09 0.09
C GLY A 94 -31.64 -28.59 -0.21
N LEU A 95 -32.24 -27.78 0.67
CA LEU A 95 -32.23 -26.33 0.55
C LEU A 95 -30.87 -25.77 0.95
N PRO A 96 -30.31 -24.81 0.18
CA PRO A 96 -29.06 -24.18 0.54
C PRO A 96 -29.29 -23.24 1.74
N GLY A 97 -28.42 -23.37 2.75
CA GLY A 97 -28.38 -22.51 3.91
C GLY A 97 -26.97 -22.03 4.22
N TRP A 98 -26.88 -21.02 5.06
CA TRP A 98 -25.62 -20.51 5.58
C TRP A 98 -25.53 -20.76 7.08
N SER A 99 -24.35 -21.20 7.52
CA SER A 99 -24.00 -21.33 8.93
C SER A 99 -22.71 -20.60 9.23
N LEU A 100 -22.64 -19.85 10.33
CA LEU A 100 -21.38 -19.25 10.78
C LEU A 100 -20.36 -20.34 11.13
N SER A 101 -19.08 -20.09 10.83
CA SER A 101 -17.98 -20.95 11.27
C SER A 101 -18.02 -21.08 12.80
N ALA A 102 -17.96 -22.32 13.30
CA ALA A 102 -18.10 -22.60 14.73
C ALA A 102 -16.99 -21.92 15.56
N VAL A 103 -15.77 -21.83 15.01
CA VAL A 103 -14.62 -21.17 15.64
C VAL A 103 -14.85 -19.67 15.75
N PHE A 104 -15.21 -19.03 14.64
CA PHE A 104 -15.50 -17.60 14.60
C PHE A 104 -16.66 -17.23 15.52
N ARG A 105 -17.76 -18.00 15.48
CA ARG A 105 -18.94 -17.79 16.33
C ARG A 105 -18.57 -17.83 17.81
N LYS A 106 -17.86 -18.86 18.26
CA LYS A 106 -17.45 -19.02 19.66
C LYS A 106 -16.56 -17.87 20.13
N ASN A 107 -15.57 -17.49 19.33
CA ASN A 107 -14.62 -16.44 19.73
C ASN A 107 -15.21 -15.03 19.62
N MET A 108 -16.16 -14.81 18.72
CA MET A 108 -16.95 -13.57 18.66
C MET A 108 -17.90 -13.44 19.86
N GLN A 109 -18.56 -14.54 20.27
CA GLN A 109 -19.36 -14.56 21.50
C GLN A 109 -18.49 -14.23 22.73
N ILE A 110 -17.29 -14.82 22.81
CA ILE A 110 -16.30 -14.52 23.86
C ILE A 110 -15.91 -13.04 23.85
N ALA A 111 -15.66 -12.47 22.67
CA ALA A 111 -15.29 -11.06 22.54
C ALA A 111 -16.39 -10.09 22.99
N LEU A 112 -17.67 -10.45 22.81
CA LEU A 112 -18.81 -9.59 23.11
C LEU A 112 -19.35 -9.76 24.54
N LEU A 113 -19.50 -11.00 25.01
CA LEU A 113 -20.12 -11.30 26.30
C LEU A 113 -19.11 -11.35 27.46
N GLY A 114 -17.81 -11.31 27.13
CA GLY A 114 -16.76 -11.51 28.11
C GLY A 114 -16.59 -12.99 28.44
N GLY A 115 -15.44 -13.55 28.11
CA GLY A 115 -15.10 -14.94 28.40
C GLY A 115 -13.67 -15.26 27.96
N GLY A 116 -13.21 -16.48 28.22
CA GLY A 116 -11.88 -16.93 27.79
C GLY A 116 -10.72 -16.47 28.68
N LYS A 117 -9.49 -16.75 28.23
CA LYS A 117 -8.27 -16.37 28.94
C LYS A 117 -8.03 -14.86 28.77
N PRO A 118 -7.71 -14.12 29.84
CA PRO A 118 -7.26 -12.73 29.74
C PRO A 118 -6.09 -12.66 28.75
N TRP A 119 -6.02 -11.60 27.95
CA TRP A 119 -4.88 -11.43 27.07
C TRP A 119 -3.61 -11.28 27.91
N ALA A 120 -2.53 -11.99 27.54
CA ALA A 120 -1.26 -12.00 28.28
C ALA A 120 -0.69 -10.59 28.55
N VAL A 121 -1.07 -9.64 27.70
CA VAL A 121 -0.68 -8.24 27.73
C VAL A 121 -1.29 -7.48 28.92
N TYR A 122 -2.39 -7.95 29.50
CA TYR A 122 -3.06 -7.35 30.67
C TYR A 122 -2.52 -7.85 32.02
N ASN A 123 -1.38 -8.52 32.06
CA ASN A 123 -0.75 -8.86 33.34
C ASN A 123 -0.54 -7.59 34.18
N SER A 124 -0.91 -7.66 35.46
CA SER A 124 -0.86 -6.53 36.39
C SER A 124 0.57 -6.01 36.51
N LEU A 125 0.79 -4.76 36.09
CA LEU A 125 2.06 -4.06 36.25
C LEU A 125 2.00 -3.12 37.46
N GLU A 126 3.09 -3.03 38.21
CA GLU A 126 3.26 -1.99 39.22
C GLU A 126 3.24 -0.60 38.56
N LYS A 127 2.76 0.44 39.27
CA LYS A 127 2.68 1.80 38.72
C LYS A 127 4.04 2.27 38.18
N ASP A 128 4.09 2.65 36.90
CA ASP A 128 5.33 3.12 36.28
C ASP A 128 5.77 4.45 36.92
N LYS A 129 6.99 4.48 37.46
CA LYS A 129 7.63 5.70 37.99
C LYS A 129 7.90 6.73 36.88
N HIS A 130 7.93 6.30 35.63
CA HIS A 130 8.13 7.12 34.43
C HIS A 130 7.01 6.94 33.41
N GLY A 131 5.76 6.90 33.88
CA GLY A 131 4.59 6.91 33.02
C GLY A 131 4.69 8.01 31.96
N ARG A 132 4.32 7.67 30.73
CA ARG A 132 4.34 8.61 29.60
C ARG A 132 2.92 8.96 29.20
N ASP A 133 2.69 10.26 29.06
CA ASP A 133 1.40 10.78 28.64
C ASP A 133 1.15 10.50 27.16
N ALA A 134 -0.13 10.51 26.76
CA ALA A 134 -0.54 10.32 25.38
C ALA A 134 0.13 11.34 24.43
N ALA A 135 0.29 12.60 24.86
CA ALA A 135 0.94 13.64 24.07
C ALA A 135 2.41 13.33 23.75
N PHE A 136 3.15 12.76 24.70
CA PHE A 136 4.52 12.32 24.47
C PHE A 136 4.58 11.16 23.48
N LEU A 137 3.67 10.18 23.60
CA LEU A 137 3.60 9.03 22.69
C LEU A 137 3.27 9.47 21.26
N ASP A 138 2.42 10.49 21.09
CA ASP A 138 2.08 11.06 19.80
C ASP A 138 3.27 11.75 19.14
N GLN A 139 3.99 12.58 19.91
CA GLN A 139 5.21 13.23 19.41
C GLN A 139 6.28 12.19 19.03
N TYR A 140 6.51 11.19 19.88
CA TYR A 140 7.44 10.10 19.60
C TYR A 140 7.09 9.35 18.31
N ALA A 141 5.80 9.00 18.13
CA ALA A 141 5.35 8.29 16.94
C ALA A 141 5.50 9.14 15.68
N ALA A 142 5.18 10.43 15.75
CA ALA A 142 5.33 11.37 14.65
C ALA A 142 6.80 11.54 14.25
N GLU A 143 7.69 11.80 15.21
CA GLU A 143 9.13 11.96 14.93
C GLU A 143 9.74 10.71 14.29
N ARG A 144 9.44 9.52 14.83
CA ARG A 144 9.96 8.26 14.29
C ARG A 144 9.43 7.97 12.89
N TRP A 145 8.14 8.21 12.65
CA TRP A 145 7.56 8.03 11.32
C TRP A 145 8.11 9.05 10.32
N GLU A 146 8.27 10.31 10.72
CA GLU A 146 8.86 11.35 9.90
C GLU A 146 10.32 11.05 9.55
N CYS A 147 11.11 10.42 10.45
CA CYS A 147 12.44 9.94 10.10
C CYS A 147 12.41 8.97 8.91
N VAL A 148 11.48 8.01 8.89
CA VAL A 148 11.32 7.04 7.78
C VAL A 148 10.99 7.78 6.48
N LEU A 149 10.07 8.74 6.53
CA LEU A 149 9.67 9.53 5.36
C LEU A 149 10.81 10.45 4.88
N HIS A 150 11.58 11.05 5.79
CA HIS A 150 12.72 11.91 5.46
C HIS A 150 13.83 11.16 4.73
N PHE A 151 14.03 9.89 5.07
CA PHE A 151 14.99 9.04 4.38
C PHE A 151 14.58 8.69 2.96
N MET A 152 13.28 8.48 2.72
CA MET A 152 12.80 8.32 1.35
C MET A 152 13.20 9.55 0.52
N VAL A 153 13.00 10.75 1.05
CA VAL A 153 13.27 12.01 0.33
C VAL A 153 14.77 12.37 0.26
N GLY A 154 15.66 11.58 0.88
CA GLY A 154 17.11 11.81 0.84
C GLY A 154 17.59 12.99 1.69
N CYS A 155 16.82 13.39 2.71
CA CYS A 155 17.23 14.47 3.61
C CYS A 155 18.33 13.97 4.57
N HIS A 156 19.43 14.72 4.71
CA HIS A 156 20.70 14.36 5.37
C HIS A 156 20.66 13.97 6.86
N THR A 157 19.50 13.82 7.47
CA THR A 157 19.34 13.26 8.82
C THR A 157 19.12 11.75 8.69
N THR A 158 20.17 11.01 8.36
CA THR A 158 20.19 9.53 8.37
C THR A 158 20.33 8.96 9.79
N GLU A 159 20.49 9.80 10.80
CA GLU A 159 20.64 9.39 12.19
C GLU A 159 19.32 8.86 12.76
N GLY A 160 19.18 7.53 12.80
CA GLY A 160 18.18 6.86 13.63
C GLY A 160 17.24 5.88 12.93
N ILE A 161 17.44 5.58 11.64
CA ILE A 161 16.63 4.60 10.90
C ILE A 161 17.26 3.23 11.01
N SER A 162 16.43 2.22 11.26
CA SER A 162 16.90 0.84 11.31
C SER A 162 17.13 0.30 9.91
N ALA A 163 18.17 -0.54 9.77
CA ALA A 163 18.45 -1.26 8.52
C ALA A 163 17.24 -2.09 8.07
N ASP A 164 16.42 -2.56 9.02
CA ASP A 164 15.17 -3.26 8.75
C ASP A 164 14.13 -2.40 8.03
N ALA A 165 13.94 -1.15 8.45
CA ALA A 165 13.04 -0.23 7.78
C ALA A 165 13.46 -0.01 6.32
N VAL A 166 14.77 0.19 6.08
CA VAL A 166 15.32 0.37 4.72
C VAL A 166 15.08 -0.88 3.86
N ARG A 167 15.31 -2.07 4.42
CA ARG A 167 15.07 -3.34 3.72
C ARG A 167 13.60 -3.50 3.33
N ILE A 168 12.66 -3.07 4.17
CA ILE A 168 11.23 -3.10 3.87
C ILE A 168 10.89 -2.12 2.74
N LEU A 169 11.45 -0.90 2.77
CA LEU A 169 11.25 0.09 1.70
C LEU A 169 11.75 -0.41 0.33
N LEU A 170 12.87 -1.13 0.32
CA LEU A 170 13.40 -1.76 -0.89
C LEU A 170 12.54 -2.95 -1.35
N HIS A 171 12.12 -3.82 -0.43
CA HIS A 171 11.26 -4.96 -0.74
C HIS A 171 9.89 -4.51 -1.28
N ALA A 172 9.32 -3.47 -0.68
CA ALA A 172 8.07 -2.85 -1.09
C ALA A 172 8.15 -2.15 -2.46
N GLY A 173 9.34 -2.07 -3.07
CA GLY A 173 9.56 -1.34 -4.31
C GLY A 173 9.40 0.18 -4.18
N LEU A 174 9.34 0.71 -2.94
CA LEU A 174 9.20 2.15 -2.68
C LEU A 174 10.52 2.90 -2.92
N MET A 175 11.63 2.20 -2.77
CA MET A 175 12.96 2.71 -3.09
C MET A 175 13.72 1.70 -3.97
N LYS A 176 14.63 2.20 -4.80
CA LYS A 176 15.57 1.39 -5.60
C LYS A 176 16.99 1.72 -5.19
N SER A 177 17.78 0.69 -4.88
CA SER A 177 19.23 0.80 -4.83
C SER A 177 19.78 0.85 -6.26
N GLU A 178 20.59 1.85 -6.58
CA GLU A 178 21.39 1.79 -7.81
C GLU A 178 22.51 0.75 -7.65
N GLU A 179 22.87 0.08 -8.75
CA GLU A 179 23.98 -0.88 -8.85
C GLU A 179 25.36 -0.18 -8.85
N GLY A 180 25.60 0.69 -7.86
CA GLY A 180 26.88 1.36 -7.64
C GLY A 180 27.18 1.48 -6.14
N GLU A 181 28.36 1.01 -5.73
CA GLU A 181 28.82 1.06 -4.34
C GLU A 181 28.74 2.49 -3.79
N GLY A 182 27.79 2.75 -2.89
CA GLY A 182 27.69 4.01 -2.12
C GLY A 182 26.57 4.98 -2.54
N SER A 183 25.75 4.68 -3.55
CA SER A 183 24.62 5.55 -3.90
C SER A 183 23.45 5.38 -2.93
N SER A 184 22.94 6.50 -2.37
CA SER A 184 21.72 6.49 -1.55
C SER A 184 20.53 6.00 -2.37
N PRO A 185 19.65 5.13 -1.81
CA PRO A 185 18.54 4.59 -2.56
C PRO A 185 17.62 5.70 -3.08
N LEU A 186 17.20 5.61 -4.34
CA LEU A 186 16.32 6.57 -4.99
C LEU A 186 14.85 6.18 -4.78
N ILE A 187 13.98 7.17 -4.59
CA ILE A 187 12.52 6.97 -4.59
C ILE A 187 12.08 6.43 -5.94
N THR A 188 11.16 5.46 -5.92
CA THR A 188 10.44 5.00 -7.12
C THR A 188 9.14 5.77 -7.32
N MET A 189 8.49 5.57 -8.48
CA MET A 189 7.12 6.04 -8.74
C MET A 189 6.15 5.64 -7.62
N GLU A 190 6.28 4.42 -7.11
CA GLU A 190 5.45 3.89 -6.03
C GLU A 190 5.81 4.54 -4.68
N GLY A 191 7.10 4.76 -4.41
CA GLY A 191 7.56 5.52 -3.25
C GLY A 191 7.00 6.94 -3.21
N PHE A 192 6.94 7.62 -4.36
CA PHE A 192 6.34 8.95 -4.42
C PHE A 192 4.84 8.91 -4.13
N GLN A 193 4.10 7.98 -4.75
CA GLN A 193 2.68 7.79 -4.46
C GLN A 193 2.44 7.48 -2.98
N PHE A 194 3.31 6.68 -2.36
CA PHE A 194 3.25 6.37 -0.94
C PHE A 194 3.37 7.63 -0.08
N LEU A 195 4.32 8.52 -0.38
CA LEU A 195 4.48 9.80 0.32
C LEU A 195 3.25 10.71 0.22
N LEU A 196 2.41 10.52 -0.80
CA LEU A 196 1.16 11.27 -0.99
C LEU A 196 -0.05 10.68 -0.25
N MET A 197 0.05 9.46 0.27
CA MET A 197 -1.05 8.86 1.02
C MET A 197 -1.20 9.51 2.40
N ASP A 198 -2.36 9.33 3.02
CA ASP A 198 -2.58 9.69 4.41
C ASP A 198 -1.74 8.81 5.36
N THR A 199 -1.37 9.34 6.52
CA THR A 199 -0.51 8.63 7.49
C THR A 199 -1.04 7.24 7.86
N PRO A 200 -2.34 7.03 8.14
CA PRO A 200 -2.87 5.68 8.39
C PRO A 200 -2.64 4.72 7.22
N SER A 201 -2.96 5.12 5.98
CA SER A 201 -2.74 4.28 4.79
C SER A 201 -1.25 4.00 4.52
N GLN A 202 -0.37 4.98 4.77
CA GLN A 202 1.08 4.79 4.67
C GLN A 202 1.57 3.72 5.64
N VAL A 203 1.22 3.86 6.92
CA VAL A 203 1.61 2.92 7.96
C VAL A 203 1.04 1.52 7.66
N TRP A 204 -0.21 1.43 7.21
CA TRP A 204 -0.81 0.15 6.84
C TRP A 204 -0.10 -0.52 5.68
N HIS A 205 0.14 0.22 4.59
CA HIS A 205 0.88 -0.32 3.44
C HIS A 205 2.27 -0.80 3.86
N PHE A 206 2.98 -0.04 4.69
CA PHE A 206 4.29 -0.41 5.20
C PHE A 206 4.25 -1.69 6.05
N VAL A 207 3.25 -1.80 6.94
CA VAL A 207 3.08 -2.99 7.79
C VAL A 207 2.71 -4.22 6.96
N LEU A 208 1.89 -4.09 5.92
CA LEU A 208 1.60 -5.20 5.01
C LEU A 208 2.85 -5.72 4.29
N GLN A 209 3.68 -4.80 3.78
CA GLN A 209 4.95 -5.17 3.17
C GLN A 209 5.90 -5.81 4.18
N TYR A 210 5.84 -5.40 5.43
CA TYR A 210 6.55 -6.08 6.51
C TYR A 210 6.01 -7.50 6.76
N LEU A 211 4.68 -7.68 6.81
CA LEU A 211 4.02 -8.98 7.00
C LEU A 211 4.36 -9.97 5.87
N ASP A 212 4.50 -9.51 4.63
CA ASP A 212 4.94 -10.37 3.51
C ASP A 212 6.39 -10.87 3.70
N THR A 213 7.23 -10.16 4.46
CA THR A 213 8.61 -10.59 4.76
C THR A 213 8.74 -11.48 6.00
N ILE A 214 7.68 -11.66 6.78
CA ILE A 214 7.71 -12.37 8.08
C ILE A 214 8.13 -13.84 7.93
N GLU A 215 7.60 -14.54 6.93
CA GLU A 215 7.88 -15.96 6.73
C GLU A 215 9.38 -16.19 6.41
N SER A 216 9.98 -15.29 5.62
CA SER A 216 11.42 -15.34 5.31
C SER A 216 12.32 -15.06 6.52
N ARG A 217 11.79 -14.40 7.55
CA ARG A 217 12.50 -14.12 8.81
C ARG A 217 12.30 -15.21 9.87
N GLY A 218 11.51 -16.26 9.57
CA GLY A 218 11.20 -17.35 10.50
C GLY A 218 10.24 -16.94 11.63
N LEU A 219 9.47 -15.87 11.44
CA LEU A 219 8.43 -15.45 12.39
C LEU A 219 7.09 -16.09 12.01
N ASP A 220 6.23 -16.39 12.99
CA ASP A 220 4.87 -16.90 12.71
C ASP A 220 3.93 -15.75 12.33
N LEU A 221 3.36 -15.84 11.13
CA LEU A 221 2.44 -14.85 10.58
C LEU A 221 1.16 -14.73 11.43
N VAL A 222 0.62 -15.86 11.90
CA VAL A 222 -0.64 -15.88 12.67
C VAL A 222 -0.47 -15.17 14.00
N GLU A 223 0.64 -15.45 14.69
CA GLU A 223 0.99 -14.82 15.97
C GLU A 223 1.19 -13.31 15.83
N CYS A 224 1.92 -12.87 14.80
CA CYS A 224 2.17 -11.44 14.54
C CYS A 224 0.89 -10.67 14.17
N LEU A 225 0.05 -11.24 13.30
CA LEU A 225 -1.24 -10.65 12.92
C LEU A 225 -2.19 -10.55 14.11
N THR A 226 -2.26 -11.61 14.93
CA THR A 226 -3.08 -11.62 16.14
C THR A 226 -2.62 -10.52 17.10
N PHE A 227 -1.31 -10.37 17.30
CA PHE A 227 -0.77 -9.30 18.14
C PHE A 227 -1.06 -7.90 17.58
N LEU A 228 -0.96 -7.71 16.27
CA LEU A 228 -1.30 -6.45 15.60
C LEU A 228 -2.76 -6.07 15.83
N PHE A 229 -3.70 -7.01 15.66
CA PHE A 229 -5.11 -6.75 15.95
C PHE A 229 -5.34 -6.48 17.43
N GLN A 230 -4.63 -7.17 18.31
CA GLN A 230 -4.70 -6.91 19.74
C GLN A 230 -4.23 -5.50 20.10
N LEU A 231 -3.14 -5.00 19.48
CA LEU A 231 -2.64 -3.62 19.67
C LEU A 231 -3.72 -2.57 19.41
N SER A 232 -4.64 -2.84 18.48
CA SER A 232 -5.71 -1.90 18.12
C SER A 232 -6.78 -1.71 19.21
N PHE A 233 -6.92 -2.68 20.11
CA PHE A 233 -7.86 -2.62 21.23
C PHE A 233 -7.19 -2.14 22.53
N LEU A 234 -5.89 -1.89 22.50
CA LEU A 234 -5.19 -1.34 23.65
C LEU A 234 -5.53 0.15 23.82
N THR A 235 -5.52 0.60 25.06
CA THR A 235 -5.82 1.99 25.42
C THR A 235 -4.55 2.82 25.42
N LEU A 236 -4.60 4.00 24.80
CA LEU A 236 -3.51 4.98 24.83
C LEU A 236 -3.14 5.36 26.26
N GLY A 237 -1.84 5.51 26.50
CA GLY A 237 -1.31 5.98 27.78
C GLY A 237 -1.30 4.93 28.91
N LYS A 238 -1.69 3.68 28.64
CA LYS A 238 -1.49 2.55 29.58
C LYS A 238 -0.27 1.74 29.19
N ASP A 239 0.48 1.28 30.19
CA ASP A 239 1.55 0.31 30.03
C ASP A 239 0.99 -1.11 30.00
N TYR A 240 1.68 -1.95 29.22
CA TYR A 240 1.34 -3.35 29.05
C TYR A 240 2.58 -4.22 29.19
N SER A 241 2.38 -5.42 29.73
CA SER A 241 3.47 -6.35 30.02
C SER A 241 3.90 -7.12 28.78
N THR A 242 5.21 -7.36 28.64
CA THR A 242 5.76 -8.31 27.66
C THR A 242 5.97 -9.72 28.23
N GLU A 243 5.61 -9.94 29.50
CA GLU A 243 5.73 -11.24 30.15
C GLU A 243 4.76 -12.26 29.54
N GLY A 244 5.28 -13.40 29.09
CA GLY A 244 4.49 -14.45 28.42
C GLY A 244 4.43 -14.31 26.89
N MET A 245 5.14 -13.34 26.30
CA MET A 245 5.35 -13.30 24.85
C MET A 245 6.43 -14.30 24.41
N SER A 246 6.23 -14.90 23.24
CA SER A 246 7.23 -15.74 22.57
C SER A 246 8.44 -14.91 22.11
N GLU A 247 9.56 -15.58 21.83
CA GLU A 247 10.76 -14.92 21.30
C GLU A 247 10.49 -14.26 19.93
N SER A 248 9.66 -14.89 19.09
CA SER A 248 9.17 -14.33 17.82
C SER A 248 8.44 -13.01 18.02
N LEU A 249 7.50 -12.95 18.97
CA LEU A 249 6.76 -11.73 19.29
C LEU A 249 7.65 -10.63 19.86
N LEU A 250 8.66 -10.97 20.66
CA LEU A 250 9.60 -9.97 21.20
C LEU A 250 10.44 -9.33 20.09
N VAL A 251 10.87 -10.10 19.09
CA VAL A 251 11.54 -9.58 17.89
C VAL A 251 10.59 -8.70 17.08
N PHE A 252 9.36 -9.14 16.87
CA PHE A 252 8.35 -8.34 16.18
C PHE A 252 8.08 -7.01 16.91
N LEU A 253 7.98 -7.04 18.23
CA LEU A 253 7.79 -5.85 19.08
C LEU A 253 8.96 -4.86 18.95
N GLN A 254 10.20 -5.35 18.77
CA GLN A 254 11.33 -4.46 18.49
C GLN A 254 11.18 -3.76 17.13
N HIS A 255 10.74 -4.46 16.09
CA HIS A 255 10.51 -3.82 14.79
C HIS A 255 9.38 -2.79 14.87
N LEU A 256 8.28 -3.10 15.57
CA LEU A 256 7.19 -2.13 15.81
C LEU A 256 7.66 -0.89 16.58
N ARG A 257 8.60 -1.06 17.51
CA ARG A 257 9.26 0.05 18.21
C ARG A 257 10.11 0.89 17.26
N GLU A 258 10.85 0.26 16.36
CA GLU A 258 11.66 0.99 15.38
C GLU A 258 10.80 1.84 14.44
N PHE A 259 9.61 1.35 14.07
CA PHE A 259 8.64 2.07 13.24
C PHE A 259 7.83 3.14 14.00
N GLY A 260 7.91 3.18 15.34
CA GLY A 260 7.14 4.12 16.15
C GLY A 260 5.68 3.71 16.41
N LEU A 261 5.31 2.46 16.11
CA LEU A 261 3.99 1.88 16.43
C LEU A 261 3.85 1.57 17.92
N VAL A 262 4.97 1.27 18.58
CA VAL A 262 5.04 0.97 20.01
C VAL A 262 6.19 1.74 20.63
N TYR A 263 6.02 2.23 21.85
CA TYR A 263 7.09 2.80 22.64
C TYR A 263 7.59 1.80 23.69
N GLN A 264 8.91 1.57 23.72
CA GLN A 264 9.59 0.96 24.86
C GLN A 264 10.83 1.77 25.23
N ARG A 265 11.00 2.01 26.52
CA ARG A 265 12.13 2.76 27.06
C ARG A 265 13.48 2.06 26.81
N LYS A 266 13.53 0.73 26.93
CA LYS A 266 14.70 -0.11 26.68
C LYS A 266 14.31 -1.30 25.80
N ARG A 267 15.25 -1.82 25.00
CA ARG A 267 15.02 -3.01 24.14
C ARG A 267 14.54 -4.24 24.91
N ARG A 268 14.97 -4.41 26.15
CA ARG A 268 14.54 -5.52 27.04
C ARG A 268 13.61 -5.05 28.17
N SER A 269 12.90 -3.95 27.95
CA SER A 269 11.89 -3.49 28.90
C SER A 269 10.77 -4.50 28.96
N GLY A 270 10.40 -4.96 30.15
CA GLY A 270 9.22 -5.81 30.38
C GLY A 270 7.88 -5.12 30.10
N ARG A 271 7.92 -3.87 29.62
CA ARG A 271 6.76 -2.99 29.44
C ARG A 271 6.81 -2.27 28.11
N PHE A 272 5.65 -2.08 27.50
CA PHE A 272 5.47 -1.31 26.28
C PHE A 272 4.21 -0.44 26.33
N TYR A 273 4.20 0.62 25.51
CA TYR A 273 3.07 1.53 25.36
C TYR A 273 2.66 1.58 23.87
N PRO A 274 1.37 1.34 23.53
CA PRO A 274 0.90 1.51 22.15
C PRO A 274 0.86 3.00 21.79
N THR A 275 1.25 3.33 20.56
CA THR A 275 1.07 4.68 20.01
C THR A 275 -0.23 4.77 19.23
N ARG A 276 -0.68 5.99 18.92
CA ARG A 276 -1.92 6.18 18.15
C ARG A 276 -1.83 5.64 16.72
N LEU A 277 -0.62 5.54 16.16
CA LEU A 277 -0.41 4.89 14.86
C LEU A 277 -0.84 3.42 14.89
N ALA A 278 -0.54 2.68 15.96
CA ALA A 278 -0.92 1.27 16.08
C ALA A 278 -2.42 1.07 16.29
N ILE A 279 -3.08 1.99 17.00
CA ILE A 279 -4.53 1.91 17.25
C ILE A 279 -5.33 2.24 15.99
N ASN A 280 -4.88 3.25 15.25
CA ASN A 280 -5.53 3.64 13.99
C ASN A 280 -5.32 2.61 12.88
N LEU A 281 -4.32 1.73 13.02
CA LEU A 281 -3.96 0.73 12.03
C LEU A 281 -5.07 -0.29 11.74
N ALA A 282 -5.71 -0.83 12.77
CA ALA A 282 -6.72 -1.88 12.61
C ALA A 282 -8.15 -1.44 12.95
N SER A 283 -8.35 -0.16 13.26
CA SER A 283 -9.69 0.34 13.54
C SER A 283 -10.47 0.68 12.28
N GLY A 284 -9.81 0.75 11.11
CA GLY A 284 -10.42 1.13 9.81
C GLY A 284 -11.22 2.42 9.86
N LEU A 285 -11.08 3.17 10.95
CA LEU A 285 -11.75 4.43 11.18
C LEU A 285 -11.07 5.44 10.29
N LYS A 286 -11.52 5.46 9.02
CA LYS A 286 -11.33 6.55 8.07
C LYS A 286 -11.70 7.92 8.66
N GLU A 287 -12.38 7.93 9.82
CA GLU A 287 -12.85 9.11 10.53
C GLU A 287 -11.91 9.66 11.62
N THR A 288 -10.80 8.99 11.94
CA THR A 288 -9.84 9.61 12.87
C THR A 288 -8.82 10.42 12.07
N SER A 289 -9.21 11.64 11.74
CA SER A 289 -8.38 12.73 11.23
C SER A 289 -7.23 13.03 12.19
N LEU A 290 -6.25 12.12 12.27
CA LEU A 290 -4.98 12.37 12.97
C LEU A 290 -4.12 13.43 12.28
N ARG A 291 -4.55 13.81 11.07
CA ARG A 291 -4.30 15.12 10.53
C ARG A 291 -5.66 15.70 10.22
N SER A 292 -6.12 16.58 11.10
CA SER A 292 -6.63 17.86 10.64
C SER A 292 -5.60 18.39 9.64
N TYR A 293 -5.66 17.98 8.38
CA TYR A 293 -4.90 18.67 7.34
C TYR A 293 -5.54 20.04 7.27
N GLU A 294 -4.96 20.94 8.06
CA GLU A 294 -4.53 22.25 7.66
C GLU A 294 -4.97 22.55 6.23
N ALA A 295 -5.80 23.59 6.11
CA ALA A 295 -6.00 24.32 4.87
C ALA A 295 -4.78 24.16 3.96
N GLY A 296 -4.97 23.73 2.71
CA GLY A 296 -3.83 23.49 1.83
C GLY A 296 -2.87 24.69 1.84
N TYR A 297 -1.60 24.41 1.66
CA TYR A 297 -0.55 25.39 1.95
C TYR A 297 0.14 25.89 0.67
N ILE A 298 -0.21 25.36 -0.50
CA ILE A 298 0.49 25.61 -1.75
C ILE A 298 -0.29 26.58 -2.64
N VAL A 299 0.38 27.63 -3.12
CA VAL A 299 -0.11 28.52 -4.18
C VAL A 299 0.84 28.44 -5.37
N VAL A 300 0.30 28.22 -6.56
CA VAL A 300 1.06 28.16 -7.81
C VAL A 300 0.68 29.34 -8.70
N GLU A 301 1.67 30.10 -9.15
CA GLU A 301 1.50 31.26 -10.02
C GLU A 301 1.94 30.97 -11.46
N THR A 302 1.44 31.74 -12.43
CA THR A 302 1.72 31.58 -13.88
C THR A 302 3.18 31.75 -14.28
N ASN A 303 4.02 32.34 -13.42
CA ASN A 303 5.46 32.54 -13.60
C ASN A 303 6.30 31.33 -13.15
N TYR A 304 5.68 30.15 -12.98
CA TYR A 304 6.29 28.91 -12.48
C TYR A 304 6.78 28.98 -11.03
N ARG A 305 6.41 30.01 -10.25
CA ARG A 305 6.71 30.07 -8.81
C ARG A 305 5.64 29.32 -8.01
N VAL A 306 6.12 28.61 -7.00
CA VAL A 306 5.33 27.86 -6.05
C VAL A 306 5.63 28.42 -4.67
N TYR A 307 4.59 28.87 -3.98
CA TYR A 307 4.63 29.41 -2.63
C TYR A 307 4.01 28.39 -1.70
N ALA A 308 4.77 27.92 -0.72
CA ALA A 308 4.33 26.91 0.24
C ALA A 308 4.37 27.47 1.65
N TYR A 309 3.20 27.63 2.28
CA TYR A 309 3.04 28.14 3.63
C TYR A 309 3.14 27.00 4.65
N THR A 310 4.35 26.51 4.88
CA THR A 310 4.58 25.39 5.79
C THR A 310 5.89 25.53 6.56
N ASN A 311 5.88 25.06 7.81
CA ASN A 311 7.06 24.93 8.66
C ASN A 311 7.60 23.48 8.62
N SER A 312 6.84 22.53 8.08
CA SER A 312 7.20 21.12 8.08
C SER A 312 8.34 20.85 7.10
N GLN A 313 9.48 20.39 7.62
CA GLN A 313 10.64 20.05 6.80
C GLN A 313 10.31 18.95 5.78
N LEU A 314 9.41 18.02 6.12
CA LEU A 314 9.00 16.95 5.22
C LEU A 314 8.27 17.50 3.99
N GLN A 315 7.31 18.40 4.19
CA GLN A 315 6.55 19.02 3.10
C GLN A 315 7.45 19.85 2.17
N VAL A 316 8.45 20.53 2.75
CA VAL A 316 9.47 21.26 1.98
C VAL A 316 10.33 20.30 1.16
N ALA A 317 10.75 19.19 1.75
CA ALA A 317 11.53 18.17 1.06
C ALA A 317 10.73 17.52 -0.09
N LEU A 318 9.43 17.26 0.10
CA LEU A 318 8.54 16.77 -0.95
C LEU A 318 8.44 17.73 -2.14
N LEU A 319 8.38 19.04 -1.87
CA LEU A 319 8.42 20.07 -2.92
C LEU A 319 9.77 20.09 -3.64
N ALA A 320 10.87 19.89 -2.91
CA ALA A 320 12.22 19.86 -3.48
C ALA A 320 12.46 18.70 -4.46
N LEU A 321 11.62 17.65 -4.43
CA LEU A 321 11.74 16.53 -5.37
C LEU A 321 11.49 16.93 -6.83
N PHE A 322 10.67 17.95 -7.06
CA PHE A 322 10.28 18.38 -8.42
C PHE A 322 10.33 19.90 -8.64
N CYS A 323 10.68 20.68 -7.62
CA CYS A 323 10.92 22.12 -7.71
C CYS A 323 12.33 22.48 -7.23
N GLU A 324 12.86 23.56 -7.79
CA GLU A 324 14.07 24.22 -7.28
C GLU A 324 13.69 25.17 -6.14
N LEU A 325 14.22 24.98 -4.93
CA LEU A 325 13.98 25.88 -3.80
C LEU A 325 14.79 27.17 -3.96
N LEU A 326 14.13 28.34 -3.92
CA LEU A 326 14.78 29.64 -4.04
C LEU A 326 15.04 30.27 -2.68
N TYR A 327 14.00 30.35 -1.84
CA TYR A 327 14.06 31.00 -0.53
C TYR A 327 13.29 30.18 0.51
N ARG A 328 13.84 30.11 1.72
CA ARG A 328 13.19 29.48 2.88
C ARG A 328 13.08 30.50 4.01
N PHE A 329 11.87 30.95 4.26
CA PHE A 329 11.49 31.73 5.45
C PHE A 329 10.91 30.79 6.52
N PRO A 330 10.70 31.26 7.77
CA PRO A 330 10.19 30.42 8.85
C PRO A 330 8.83 29.76 8.56
N ASN A 331 7.96 30.43 7.80
CA ASN A 331 6.60 29.96 7.47
C ASN A 331 6.23 30.03 5.98
N LEU A 332 7.20 30.33 5.13
CA LEU A 332 7.00 30.45 3.69
C LEU A 332 8.22 29.91 2.96
N VAL A 333 7.98 28.99 2.04
CA VAL A 333 8.99 28.52 1.11
C VAL A 333 8.61 28.97 -0.30
N VAL A 334 9.57 29.59 -0.98
CA VAL A 334 9.43 29.98 -2.38
C VAL A 334 10.26 29.03 -3.21
N ALA A 335 9.60 28.33 -4.12
CA ALA A 335 10.21 27.39 -5.04
C ALA A 335 9.85 27.74 -6.49
N ARG A 336 10.59 27.20 -7.45
CA ARG A 336 10.35 27.39 -8.88
C ARG A 336 10.31 26.05 -9.60
N LEU A 337 9.30 25.87 -10.44
CA LEU A 337 9.21 24.75 -11.37
C LEU A 337 10.08 25.05 -12.59
N THR A 338 11.16 24.30 -12.76
CA THR A 338 12.07 24.42 -13.91
C THR A 338 12.03 23.15 -14.75
N ARG A 339 12.44 23.26 -16.02
CA ARG A 339 12.52 22.10 -16.91
C ARG A 339 13.49 21.06 -16.34
N GLU A 340 14.61 21.50 -15.79
CA GLU A 340 15.67 20.63 -15.25
C GLU A 340 15.18 19.88 -14.01
N SER A 341 14.51 20.56 -13.06
CA SER A 341 13.97 19.93 -11.85
C SER A 341 12.89 18.90 -12.16
N VAL A 342 11.97 19.23 -13.07
CA VAL A 342 10.92 18.27 -13.48
C VAL A 342 11.52 17.10 -14.26
N ARG A 343 12.54 17.31 -15.10
CA ARG A 343 13.24 16.21 -15.77
C ARG A 343 13.96 15.29 -14.79
N GLN A 344 14.51 15.83 -13.70
CA GLN A 344 15.11 15.04 -12.63
C GLN A 344 14.04 14.21 -11.89
N ALA A 345 12.90 14.82 -11.56
CA ALA A 345 11.75 14.12 -10.97
C ALA A 345 11.21 13.01 -11.89
N LEU A 346 11.15 13.27 -13.20
CA LEU A 346 10.75 12.27 -14.19
C LEU A 346 11.75 11.10 -14.26
N ARG A 347 13.06 11.34 -14.06
CA ARG A 347 14.08 10.27 -13.99
C ARG A 347 13.92 9.40 -12.76
N SER A 348 13.52 9.96 -11.62
CA SER A 348 13.15 9.18 -10.42
C SER A 348 11.80 8.46 -10.55
N GLY A 349 11.06 8.68 -11.66
CA GLY A 349 9.80 8.01 -11.95
C GLY A 349 8.56 8.74 -11.46
N ILE A 350 8.68 10.01 -11.05
CA ILE A 350 7.56 10.86 -10.67
C ILE A 350 6.90 11.40 -11.94
N THR A 351 5.67 10.98 -12.23
CA THR A 351 4.94 11.39 -13.46
C THR A 351 4.36 12.80 -13.36
N SER A 352 4.12 13.47 -14.50
CA SER A 352 3.54 14.83 -14.50
C SER A 352 2.15 14.88 -13.82
N ASN A 353 1.32 13.85 -14.03
CA ASN A 353 0.00 13.75 -13.43
C ASN A 353 0.06 13.62 -11.90
N GLN A 354 1.08 12.96 -11.36
CA GLN A 354 1.27 12.87 -9.90
C GLN A 354 1.66 14.21 -9.31
N ILE A 355 2.54 14.98 -9.98
CA ILE A 355 2.91 16.35 -9.58
C ILE A 355 1.67 17.24 -9.57
N ILE A 356 0.85 17.20 -10.64
CA ILE A 356 -0.38 17.98 -10.74
C ILE A 356 -1.37 17.57 -9.63
N LYS A 357 -1.53 16.27 -9.36
CA LYS A 357 -2.40 15.76 -8.30
C LYS A 357 -1.94 16.24 -6.92
N PHE A 358 -0.63 16.21 -6.66
CA PHE A 358 -0.05 16.72 -5.42
C PHE A 358 -0.32 18.21 -5.21
N LEU A 359 0.00 19.04 -6.22
CA LEU A 359 -0.23 20.48 -6.17
C LEU A 359 -1.71 20.83 -5.97
N ARG A 360 -2.63 20.02 -6.53
CA ARG A 360 -4.07 20.22 -6.37
C ARG A 360 -4.57 19.79 -5.00
N MET A 361 -4.04 18.68 -4.46
CA MET A 361 -4.45 18.15 -3.16
C MET A 361 -4.06 19.07 -2.00
N TYR A 362 -2.91 19.73 -2.10
CA TYR A 362 -2.39 20.66 -1.09
C TYR A 362 -2.54 22.12 -1.49
N ALA A 363 -3.42 22.43 -2.45
CA ALA A 363 -3.67 23.81 -2.87
C ALA A 363 -4.30 24.64 -1.75
N HIS A 364 -3.89 25.91 -1.62
CA HIS A 364 -4.41 26.81 -0.61
C HIS A 364 -5.88 27.15 -0.82
N PRO A 365 -6.71 27.33 0.23
CA PRO A 365 -8.14 27.63 0.08
C PRO A 365 -8.42 28.81 -0.86
N GLU A 366 -7.58 29.85 -0.83
CA GLU A 366 -7.66 30.98 -1.78
C GLU A 366 -7.38 30.57 -3.23
N ALA A 367 -6.49 29.60 -3.46
CA ALA A 367 -6.24 29.05 -4.79
C ALA A 367 -7.39 28.13 -5.23
N LEU A 368 -8.05 27.40 -4.31
CA LEU A 368 -9.22 26.59 -4.63
C LEU A 368 -10.42 27.42 -5.15
N LYS A 369 -10.53 28.69 -4.74
CA LYS A 369 -11.55 29.61 -5.25
C LYS A 369 -11.35 29.95 -6.73
N ARG A 370 -10.14 29.78 -7.27
CA ARG A 370 -9.83 30.03 -8.68
C ARG A 370 -10.11 28.78 -9.51
N THR A 371 -10.75 28.94 -10.66
CA THR A 371 -10.98 27.88 -11.65
C THR A 371 -10.20 28.21 -12.93
N PRO A 372 -9.21 27.39 -13.34
CA PRO A 372 -8.71 26.18 -12.70
C PRO A 372 -7.83 26.46 -11.45
N VAL A 373 -7.81 25.51 -10.49
CA VAL A 373 -7.05 25.62 -9.22
C VAL A 373 -5.56 25.84 -9.45
N ILE A 374 -5.02 25.17 -10.47
CA ILE A 374 -3.65 25.37 -10.97
C ILE A 374 -3.77 25.98 -12.36
N PRO A 375 -2.99 27.02 -12.70
CA PRO A 375 -3.00 27.60 -14.04
C PRO A 375 -2.78 26.52 -15.14
N ALA A 376 -3.65 26.53 -16.16
CA ALA A 376 -3.61 25.53 -17.24
C ALA A 376 -2.25 25.51 -17.97
N THR A 377 -1.62 26.68 -18.12
CA THR A 377 -0.28 26.82 -18.73
C THR A 377 0.76 25.94 -18.03
N ILE A 378 0.71 25.82 -16.70
CA ILE A 378 1.65 25.01 -15.93
C ILE A 378 1.34 23.52 -16.07
N MET A 379 0.06 23.16 -16.04
CA MET A 379 -0.35 21.77 -16.23
C MET A 379 0.10 21.25 -17.60
N ASP A 380 -0.10 22.04 -18.65
CA ASP A 380 0.29 21.66 -20.00
C ASP A 380 1.81 21.66 -20.15
N GLN A 381 2.51 22.62 -19.57
CA GLN A 381 3.97 22.64 -19.59
C GLN A 381 4.60 21.41 -18.91
N LEU A 382 4.06 20.97 -17.77
CA LEU A 382 4.51 19.75 -17.08
C LEU A 382 4.33 18.51 -17.95
N ARG A 383 3.21 18.41 -18.67
CA ARG A 383 2.94 17.31 -19.60
C ARG A 383 3.85 17.36 -20.83
N LEU A 384 4.12 18.55 -21.36
CA LEU A 384 5.07 18.72 -22.47
C LEU A 384 6.48 18.27 -22.07
N TRP A 385 6.95 18.64 -20.87
CA TRP A 385 8.25 18.18 -20.37
C TRP A 385 8.32 16.66 -20.15
N GLU A 386 7.21 16.00 -19.82
CA GLU A 386 7.13 14.54 -19.78
C GLU A 386 7.19 13.92 -21.20
N LEU A 387 6.42 14.47 -22.15
CA LEU A 387 6.42 14.02 -23.55
C LEU A 387 7.78 14.21 -24.23
N GLU A 388 8.56 15.22 -23.85
CA GLU A 388 9.93 15.41 -24.32
C GLU A 388 10.85 14.23 -23.98
N ARG A 389 10.62 13.56 -22.86
CA ARG A 389 11.36 12.35 -22.47
C ARG A 389 10.89 11.14 -23.29
N ASP A 390 9.57 10.98 -23.43
CA ASP A 390 8.96 9.79 -24.03
C ASP A 390 8.93 9.85 -25.58
N ARG A 391 9.81 10.66 -26.21
CA ARG A 391 9.91 10.80 -27.67
C ARG A 391 10.44 9.58 -28.39
N PHE A 392 11.28 8.78 -27.72
CA PHE A 392 11.93 7.61 -28.30
C PHE A 392 11.43 6.34 -27.65
N VAL A 393 10.97 5.39 -28.47
CA VAL A 393 10.65 4.04 -28.02
C VAL A 393 11.82 3.15 -28.40
N PHE A 394 12.59 2.73 -27.41
CA PHE A 394 13.68 1.79 -27.61
C PHE A 394 13.12 0.37 -27.72
N ARG A 395 13.32 -0.26 -28.88
CA ARG A 395 12.97 -1.66 -29.10
C ARG A 395 14.22 -2.39 -29.58
N GLU A 396 14.66 -3.39 -28.82
CA GLU A 396 15.72 -4.27 -29.28
C GLU A 396 15.19 -5.19 -30.38
N GLY A 397 15.95 -5.32 -31.47
CA GLY A 397 15.54 -6.14 -32.59
C GLY A 397 16.70 -6.53 -33.49
N VAL A 398 16.46 -7.55 -34.32
CA VAL A 398 17.39 -8.03 -35.33
C VAL A 398 16.91 -7.57 -36.69
N LEU A 399 17.83 -7.02 -37.48
CA LEU A 399 17.58 -6.59 -38.84
C LEU A 399 17.78 -7.76 -39.81
N TYR A 400 16.75 -8.04 -40.62
CA TYR A 400 16.85 -8.91 -41.78
C TYR A 400 16.91 -8.05 -43.04
N SER A 401 17.98 -8.21 -43.79
CA SER A 401 18.21 -7.53 -45.06
C SER A 401 18.76 -8.53 -46.10
N GLN A 402 18.94 -8.07 -47.35
CA GLN A 402 19.51 -8.87 -48.45
C GLN A 402 18.63 -10.05 -48.92
N PHE A 403 17.31 -9.86 -48.98
CA PHE A 403 16.43 -10.84 -49.64
C PHE A 403 16.64 -10.81 -51.15
N ILE A 404 16.85 -12.00 -51.74
CA ILE A 404 17.08 -12.21 -53.17
C ILE A 404 15.76 -12.03 -53.93
N SER A 405 14.69 -12.67 -53.46
CA SER A 405 13.35 -12.57 -54.05
C SER A 405 12.38 -11.72 -53.21
N GLN A 406 11.41 -11.10 -53.88
CA GLN A 406 10.30 -10.39 -53.22
C GLN A 406 9.34 -11.36 -52.53
N SER A 407 9.16 -12.57 -53.09
CA SER A 407 8.31 -13.63 -52.51
C SER A 407 8.83 -14.07 -51.14
N ASP A 408 10.15 -14.26 -51.05
CA ASP A 408 10.85 -14.70 -49.84
C ASP A 408 10.71 -13.70 -48.71
N PHE A 409 10.86 -12.41 -49.04
CA PHE A 409 10.62 -11.33 -48.12
C PHE A 409 9.18 -11.30 -47.62
N GLN A 410 8.20 -11.41 -48.53
CA GLN A 410 6.78 -11.39 -48.16
C GLN A 410 6.39 -12.60 -47.29
N LEU A 411 6.91 -13.78 -47.60
CA LEU A 411 6.68 -15.00 -46.83
C LEU A 411 7.21 -14.84 -45.39
N LEU A 412 8.48 -14.41 -45.24
CA LEU A 412 9.09 -14.23 -43.93
C LEU A 412 8.40 -13.10 -43.14
N ARG A 413 7.99 -12.04 -43.82
CA ARG A 413 7.24 -10.92 -43.22
C ARG A 413 5.88 -11.38 -42.71
N ASN A 414 5.12 -12.11 -43.52
CA ASN A 414 3.79 -12.60 -43.13
C ASN A 414 3.91 -13.55 -41.94
N TYR A 415 4.87 -14.48 -41.98
CA TYR A 415 5.15 -15.37 -40.84
C TYR A 415 5.52 -14.61 -39.56
N ALA A 416 6.38 -13.58 -39.66
CA ALA A 416 6.76 -12.75 -38.52
C ALA A 416 5.60 -11.86 -38.01
N SER A 417 4.68 -11.47 -38.90
CA SER A 417 3.45 -10.74 -38.57
C SER A 417 2.45 -11.64 -37.84
N ASP A 418 2.27 -12.87 -38.30
CA ASP A 418 1.35 -13.86 -37.71
C ASP A 418 1.79 -14.26 -36.30
N LEU A 419 3.11 -14.35 -36.07
CA LEU A 419 3.71 -14.56 -34.75
C LEU A 419 3.69 -13.32 -33.84
N GLY A 420 3.36 -12.13 -34.38
CA GLY A 420 3.36 -10.88 -33.62
C GLY A 420 4.74 -10.36 -33.22
N VAL A 421 5.81 -10.80 -33.90
CA VAL A 421 7.21 -10.47 -33.58
C VAL A 421 7.82 -9.39 -34.48
N LEU A 422 7.11 -8.98 -35.54
CA LEU A 422 7.53 -7.94 -36.47
C LEU A 422 7.45 -6.54 -35.82
N ILE A 423 8.58 -5.82 -35.77
CA ILE A 423 8.66 -4.47 -35.20
C ILE A 423 8.45 -3.40 -36.27
N TRP A 424 9.09 -3.58 -37.43
CA TRP A 424 9.08 -2.62 -38.53
C TRP A 424 9.42 -3.33 -39.84
N ASP A 425 8.79 -2.93 -40.94
CA ASP A 425 9.12 -3.42 -42.28
C ASP A 425 9.20 -2.28 -43.30
N ASN A 426 10.02 -2.49 -44.32
CA ASN A 426 10.09 -1.65 -45.50
C ASN A 426 10.10 -2.52 -46.76
N PRO A 427 8.93 -2.67 -47.43
CA PRO A 427 8.81 -3.49 -48.63
C PRO A 427 9.68 -3.03 -49.80
N SER A 428 9.90 -1.72 -49.95
CA SER A 428 10.66 -1.14 -51.06
C SER A 428 12.14 -1.49 -51.00
N LYS A 429 12.71 -1.56 -49.78
CA LYS A 429 14.11 -1.95 -49.57
C LYS A 429 14.27 -3.44 -49.23
N ARG A 430 13.17 -4.20 -49.09
CA ARG A 430 13.14 -5.58 -48.58
C ARG A 430 13.89 -5.70 -47.27
N VAL A 431 13.51 -4.89 -46.29
CA VAL A 431 14.13 -4.89 -44.96
C VAL A 431 13.04 -5.07 -43.92
N MET A 432 13.28 -5.92 -42.92
CA MET A 432 12.38 -6.08 -41.79
C MET A 432 13.18 -6.18 -40.48
N VAL A 433 12.60 -5.68 -39.41
CA VAL A 433 13.14 -5.76 -38.04
C VAL A 433 12.20 -6.63 -37.23
N VAL A 434 12.75 -7.66 -36.61
CA VAL A 434 12.02 -8.59 -35.74
C VAL A 434 12.53 -8.44 -34.31
N ASN A 435 11.66 -8.63 -33.33
CA ASN A 435 12.01 -8.65 -31.92
C ASN A 435 13.06 -9.74 -31.64
N ARG A 436 14.01 -9.45 -30.73
CA ARG A 436 15.07 -10.38 -30.34
C ARG A 436 14.53 -11.72 -29.85
N ASN A 437 13.43 -11.70 -29.10
CA ASN A 437 12.80 -12.92 -28.56
C ASN A 437 12.20 -13.81 -29.67
N GLY A 438 11.76 -13.23 -30.79
CA GLY A 438 11.19 -13.94 -31.93
C GLY A 438 12.21 -14.34 -33.00
N HIS A 439 13.47 -13.94 -32.85
CA HIS A 439 14.51 -14.16 -33.87
C HIS A 439 14.73 -15.64 -34.19
N ASP A 440 14.79 -16.50 -33.16
CA ASP A 440 15.12 -17.91 -33.33
C ASP A 440 14.01 -18.67 -34.07
N GLU A 441 12.76 -18.33 -33.83
CA GLU A 441 11.61 -18.95 -34.49
C GLU A 441 11.53 -18.59 -35.98
N VAL A 442 11.71 -17.30 -36.29
CA VAL A 442 11.76 -16.82 -37.68
C VAL A 442 12.95 -17.43 -38.42
N LYS A 443 14.10 -17.57 -37.76
CA LYS A 443 15.28 -18.24 -38.33
C LYS A 443 15.06 -19.73 -38.58
N ARG A 444 14.39 -20.45 -37.67
CA ARG A 444 14.05 -21.87 -37.84
C ARG A 444 13.06 -22.08 -38.98
N PHE A 445 12.07 -21.22 -39.12
CA PHE A 445 11.14 -21.25 -40.27
C PHE A 445 11.87 -21.04 -41.59
N TRP A 446 12.74 -20.03 -41.68
CA TRP A 446 13.53 -19.78 -42.88
C TRP A 446 14.45 -20.95 -43.25
N LYS A 447 15.10 -21.58 -42.26
CA LYS A 447 15.94 -22.76 -42.50
C LYS A 447 15.16 -23.96 -43.02
N ARG A 448 13.95 -24.21 -42.53
CA ARG A 448 13.06 -25.28 -43.02
C ARG A 448 12.66 -25.02 -44.47
N HIS A 449 12.20 -23.80 -44.75
CA HIS A 449 11.79 -23.39 -46.10
C HIS A 449 12.92 -23.44 -47.14
N ARG A 450 14.18 -23.32 -46.70
CA ARG A 450 15.39 -23.44 -47.55
C ARG A 450 15.96 -24.87 -47.61
N GLN A 451 15.38 -25.82 -46.87
CA GLN A 451 15.71 -27.24 -46.99
C GLN A 451 14.67 -27.98 -47.84
N ASP A 452 13.44 -27.48 -47.87
CA ASP A 452 12.34 -28.00 -48.69
C ASP A 452 12.39 -27.51 -50.16
N HIS A 453 13.30 -26.57 -50.46
CA HIS A 453 13.64 -26.04 -51.79
C HIS A 453 15.17 -26.01 -51.95
#